data_AF-A0A834I7Z6-F1
#
_entry.id   AF-A0A834I7Z6-F1
#
_cell.length_a   1.000
_cell.length_b   1.000
_cell.length_c   1.000
_cell.angle_alpha   90.00
_cell.angle_beta   90.00
_cell.angle_gamma   90.00
#
_symmetry.space_group_name_H-M   'P 1'
#
loop_
_entity.id
_entity.type
_entity.pdbx_description
1 polymer ?
#
loop_
_entity_poly.entity_id
_entity_poly.type
_entity_poly.pdbx_seq_one_letter_code
_entity_poly.pdbx_strand_id
1 'polypeptide(L)' 'MSTEDGQRSGHPKEFLYAKWVSRELTFDQKEARVDDSEQCLKMIKRNKPEFLRQYVTMDETWLHYFTPKSNRQSSE' A
#
# COMPACT_ATOMS: atom_id res chain seq x y z
N MET A 1 -19.37 -7.92 16.52
CA MET A 1 -18.54 -9.11 16.78
C MET A 1 -17.10 -8.66 16.60
N SER A 2 -16.43 -8.44 17.73
CA SER A 2 -15.02 -8.10 17.90
C SER A 2 -14.13 -9.19 17.27
N THR A 3 -12.87 -9.04 16.90
CA THR A 3 -11.80 -8.12 17.29
C THR A 3 -10.70 -8.24 16.21
N GLU A 4 -10.25 -7.15 15.61
CA GLU A 4 -8.91 -7.09 15.00
C GLU A 4 -8.27 -5.75 15.40
N ASP A 5 -8.14 -5.55 16.71
CA ASP A 5 -7.12 -4.65 17.25
C ASP A 5 -5.76 -5.29 16.97
N GLY A 6 -5.32 -5.19 15.72
CA GLY A 6 -3.95 -5.45 15.34
C GLY A 6 -3.06 -4.56 16.18
N GLN A 7 -2.20 -5.17 17.00
CA GLN A 7 -1.25 -4.51 17.89
C GLN A 7 -0.70 -3.25 17.21
N ARG A 8 -1.11 -2.08 17.69
CA ARG A 8 -0.51 -0.81 17.29
C ARG A 8 0.94 -0.83 17.78
N SER A 9 1.86 -1.26 16.92
CA SER A 9 3.27 -1.02 17.13
C SER A 9 3.45 0.49 17.34
N GLY A 10 4.17 0.89 18.38
CA GLY A 10 4.36 2.30 18.75
C GLY A 10 5.17 3.12 17.75
N HIS A 11 5.39 2.60 16.55
CA HIS A 11 6.17 3.25 15.49
C HIS A 11 5.26 4.11 14.61
N PRO A 12 5.68 5.36 14.30
CA PRO A 12 4.95 6.23 13.38
C PRO A 12 4.66 5.53 12.05
N LYS A 13 3.43 5.69 11.54
CA LYS A 13 3.04 5.25 10.20
C LYS A 13 2.76 6.46 9.33
N GLU A 14 3.10 6.34 8.05
CA GLU A 14 2.81 7.33 7.01
C GLU A 14 1.81 6.74 6.03
N PHE A 15 0.91 7.57 5.50
CA PHE A 15 -0.07 7.14 4.50
C PHE A 15 0.53 7.32 3.10
N LEU A 16 0.88 6.21 2.46
CA LEU A 16 1.55 6.16 1.15
C LEU A 16 0.76 5.24 0.21
N TYR A 17 0.52 5.67 -1.02
CA TYR A 17 -0.19 4.88 -2.05
C TYR A 17 -1.49 4.22 -1.53
N ALA A 18 -2.35 5.01 -0.88
CA ALA A 18 -3.61 4.57 -0.28
C ALA A 18 -3.48 3.51 0.85
N LYS A 19 -2.29 3.30 1.42
CA LYS A 19 -2.01 2.33 2.48
C LYS A 19 -1.24 2.96 3.64
N TRP A 20 -1.48 2.45 4.85
CA TRP A 20 -0.67 2.80 6.03
C TRP A 20 0.63 2.00 6.02
N VAL A 21 1.75 2.67 5.81
CA VAL A 21 3.08 2.05 5.78
C VAL A 21 3.88 2.51 7.00
N SER A 22 4.69 1.63 7.57
CA SER A 22 5.60 2.03 8.65
C SER A 22 6.58 3.10 8.14
N ARG A 23 6.74 4.19 8.89
CA ARG A 23 7.69 5.24 8.54
C ARG A 23 9.13 4.72 8.50
N GLU A 24 9.44 3.81 9.41
CA GLU A 24 10.73 3.14 9.50
C GLU A 24 10.52 1.65 9.33
N LEU A 25 11.32 1.04 8.45
CA LEU A 25 11.36 -0.40 8.28
C LEU A 25 12.35 -1.00 9.28
N THR A 26 12.00 -2.15 9.85
CA THR A 26 12.95 -2.95 10.63
C THR A 26 14.07 -3.46 9.73
N PHE A 27 15.16 -3.97 10.33
CA PHE A 27 16.24 -4.59 9.58
C PHE A 27 15.71 -5.73 8.69
N ASP A 28 14.96 -6.66 9.28
CA ASP A 28 14.39 -7.82 8.57
C ASP A 28 13.46 -7.41 7.41
N GLN A 29 12.67 -6.35 7.59
CA GLN A 29 11.81 -5.82 6.52
C GLN A 29 12.64 -5.22 5.37
N LYS A 30 13.81 -4.65 5.64
CA LYS A 30 14.70 -4.14 4.61
C LYS A 30 15.39 -5.28 3.88
N GLU A 31 15.88 -6.28 4.63
CA GLU A 31 16.51 -7.47 4.08
C GLU A 31 15.57 -8.22 3.13
N ALA A 32 14.34 -8.52 3.58
CA ALA A 32 13.32 -9.16 2.74
C ALA A 32 13.06 -8.38 1.44
N ARG A 33 13.00 -7.04 1.51
CA ARG A 33 12.80 -6.20 0.32
C ARG A 33 13.98 -6.24 -0.64
N VAL A 34 15.21 -6.33 -0.14
CA VAL A 34 16.42 -6.49 -0.97
C VAL A 34 16.36 -7.84 -1.68
N ASP A 35 16.13 -8.92 -0.94
CA ASP A 35 16.07 -10.28 -1.47
C ASP A 35 14.99 -10.42 -2.57
N ASP A 36 13.78 -9.95 -2.30
CA ASP A 36 12.67 -9.93 -3.26
C ASP A 36 13.04 -9.15 -4.53
N SER A 37 13.68 -7.98 -4.35
CA SER A 37 14.10 -7.12 -5.46
C SER A 37 15.19 -7.76 -6.31
N GLU A 38 16.16 -8.43 -5.68
CA GLU A 38 17.21 -9.15 -6.39
C GLU A 38 16.65 -10.33 -7.18
N GLN A 39 15.72 -11.09 -6.61
CA GLN A 39 15.06 -12.18 -7.31
C GLN A 39 14.27 -11.67 -8.52
N CYS A 40 13.48 -10.60 -8.35
CA CYS A 40 12.76 -9.95 -9.44
C CYS A 40 13.72 -9.47 -10.54
N LEU A 41 14.85 -8.85 -10.17
CA LEU A 41 15.84 -8.36 -11.10
C LEU A 41 16.50 -9.51 -11.90
N LYS A 42 16.80 -10.65 -11.25
CA LYS A 42 17.34 -11.83 -11.93
C LYS A 42 16.35 -12.35 -12.99
N MET A 43 15.05 -12.40 -12.67
CA MET A 43 14.01 -12.82 -13.62
C MET A 43 13.89 -11.86 -14.81
N ILE A 44 13.85 -10.55 -14.53
CA ILE A 44 13.79 -9.50 -15.57
C ILE A 44 15.02 -9.55 -16.46
N LYS A 45 16.23 -9.71 -15.91
CA LYS A 45 17.48 -9.80 -16.69
C LYS A 45 17.53 -11.04 -17.57
N ARG A 46 16.96 -12.16 -17.13
CA ARG A 46 16.97 -13.43 -17.89
C ARG A 46 16.12 -13.34 -19.16
N ASN A 47 14.92 -12.77 -19.09
CA ASN A 47 14.04 -12.58 -20.25
C ASN A 47 12.95 -11.52 -19.98
N LYS A 48 13.33 -10.25 -20.08
CA LYS A 48 12.43 -9.12 -19.81
C LYS A 48 11.15 -9.13 -20.64
N PRO A 49 11.17 -9.34 -21.97
CA PRO A 49 9.95 -9.33 -22.77
C PRO A 49 8.94 -10.41 -22.36
N GLU A 50 9.41 -11.64 -22.11
CA GLU A 50 8.56 -12.73 -21.65
C GLU A 50 7.99 -12.48 -20.26
N PHE A 51 8.85 -12.04 -19.32
CA PHE A 51 8.45 -11.72 -17.96
C PHE A 51 7.35 -10.67 -17.94
N LEU A 52 7.54 -9.55 -18.65
CA LEU A 52 6.55 -8.47 -18.68
C LEU A 52 5.26 -8.86 -19.39
N ARG A 53 5.29 -9.76 -20.39
CA ARG A 53 4.06 -10.24 -21.05
C ARG A 53 3.15 -11.02 -20.10
N GLN A 54 3.74 -11.71 -19.12
CA GLN A 54 3.00 -12.54 -18.16
C GLN A 54 2.72 -11.82 -16.83
N TYR A 55 3.33 -10.65 -16.59
CA TYR A 55 3.23 -9.95 -15.32
C TYR A 55 1.90 -9.20 -15.20
N VAL A 56 0.98 -9.74 -14.41
CA VAL A 56 -0.31 -9.13 -14.08
C VAL A 56 -0.29 -8.71 -12.61
N THR A 57 -0.71 -7.47 -12.32
CA THR A 57 -0.82 -6.94 -10.95
C THR A 57 -2.16 -6.25 -10.73
N MET A 58 -2.60 -6.20 -9.47
CA MET A 58 -3.84 -5.57 -9.04
C MET A 58 -3.66 -5.01 -7.62
N ASP A 59 -4.30 -3.88 -7.34
CA ASP A 59 -4.37 -3.33 -5.99
C ASP A 59 -5.71 -2.60 -5.78
N GLU A 60 -6.12 -2.47 -4.53
CA GLU A 60 -7.35 -1.79 -4.13
C GLU A 60 -7.06 -0.35 -3.71
N THR A 61 -7.94 0.58 -4.08
CA THR A 61 -7.89 1.96 -3.62
C THR A 61 -9.27 2.42 -3.17
N TRP A 62 -9.33 3.15 -2.06
CA TRP A 62 -10.58 3.71 -1.55
C TRP A 62 -10.95 4.96 -2.34
N LEU A 63 -12.06 4.89 -3.09
CA LEU A 63 -12.57 6.04 -3.85
C LEU A 63 -13.55 6.82 -2.98
N HIS A 64 -13.17 8.03 -2.57
CA HIS A 64 -14.02 8.86 -1.73
C HIS A 64 -15.11 9.54 -2.57
N TYR A 65 -16.36 9.21 -2.31
CA TYR A 65 -17.50 9.91 -2.91
C TYR A 65 -17.75 11.23 -2.19
N PHE A 66 -17.55 12.35 -2.90
CA PHE A 66 -17.85 13.67 -2.36
C PHE A 66 -19.36 13.89 -2.33
N THR A 67 -19.92 14.06 -1.13
CA THR A 67 -21.30 14.56 -0.97
C THR A 67 -21.24 16.08 -0.76
N PRO A 68 -21.73 16.90 -1.71
CA PRO A 68 -21.79 18.34 -1.51
C PRO A 68 -22.69 18.64 -0.31
N LYS A 69 -22.19 19.45 0.63
CA LYS A 69 -23.03 19.96 1.71
C LYS A 69 -24.14 20.82 1.10
N SER A 70 -25.38 20.47 1.35
CA SER A 70 -26.52 21.36 1.11
C SER A 70 -26.35 22.61 1.97
N ASN A 71 -26.11 23.76 1.33
CA ASN A 71 -26.20 25.07 1.98
C ASN A 71 -27.68 25.41 2.20
N ARG A 72 -28.39 24.64 3.02
CA ARG A 72 -29.64 25.11 3.59
C ARG A 72 -29.28 25.94 4.82
N GLN A 73 -28.99 27.21 4.57
CA GLN A 73 -28.97 28.21 5.65
C GLN A 73 -30.31 28.11 6.37
N SER A 74 -30.27 27.68 7.63
CA SER A 74 -31.39 27.83 8.54
C SER A 74 -31.52 29.32 8.83
N SER A 75 -32.41 29.99 8.12
CA SER A 75 -33.02 31.23 8.61
C SER A 75 -34.11 30.85 9.60
N GLU A 76 -33.79 30.93 10.89
CA GLU A 76 -34.75 31.15 11.98
C GLU A 76 -34.03 31.88 13.12
#